data_AF-A0A9X5PDF6-F1
#
_entry.id   AF-A0A9X5PDF6-F1
#
_cell.length_a   1.000
_cell.length_b   1.000
_cell.length_c   1.000
_cell.angle_alpha   90.00
_cell.angle_beta   90.00
_cell.angle_gamma   90.00
#
_symmetry.space_group_name_H-M   'P 1'
#
loop_
_entity.id
_entity.type
_entity.pdbx_description
1 polymer ?
#
loop_
_entity_poly.entity_id
_entity_poly.type
_entity_poly.pdbx_seq_one_letter_code
_entity_poly.pdbx_strand_id
1 'polypeptide(L)'
;MIEPQDFMTSGRLMIGESEIGNRNAVSRIYYSVYHTGLIFARSHLGFTYETGKSMHKQLIDFFKSCDSKNLKLIGRQMEKLRNARNEADYTLTTYVSPEDVKLDLRLALQTIAQIGQQEKTQSP
;
A
#
# COMPACT_ATOMS: atom_id res chain seq x y z
N MET A 1 18.20 -5.20 8.53
CA MET A 1 16.83 -5.59 8.18
C MET A 1 16.30 -4.52 7.23
N ILE A 2 15.36 -4.84 6.32
CA ILE A 2 14.75 -3.84 5.44
C ILE A 2 13.44 -3.35 6.05
N GLU A 3 13.11 -2.08 5.84
CA GLU A 3 11.95 -1.38 6.37
C GLU A 3 10.93 -1.05 5.27
N PRO A 4 9.64 -0.78 5.62
CA PRO A 4 8.65 -0.33 4.63
C PRO A 4 9.11 0.88 3.81
N GLN A 5 9.90 1.77 4.41
CA GLN A 5 10.44 2.96 3.74
C GLN A 5 11.47 2.62 2.65
N ASP A 6 12.19 1.50 2.77
CA ASP A 6 13.16 1.10 1.74
C ASP A 6 12.49 0.77 0.41
N PHE A 7 11.31 0.16 0.46
CA PHE A 7 10.46 -0.04 -0.72
C PHE A 7 10.02 1.28 -1.34
N MET A 8 9.60 2.26 -0.53
CA MET A 8 9.21 3.58 -1.03
C MET A 8 10.37 4.29 -1.72
N THR A 9 11.54 4.27 -1.10
CA THR A 9 12.75 4.89 -1.66
C THR A 9 13.14 4.23 -2.98
N SER A 10 13.17 2.89 -3.02
CA SER A 10 13.46 2.15 -4.25
C SER A 10 12.46 2.45 -5.37
N GLY A 11 11.16 2.46 -5.07
CA GLY A 11 10.12 2.75 -6.06
C GLY A 11 10.23 4.15 -6.65
N ARG A 12 10.57 5.15 -5.83
CA ARG A 12 10.75 6.54 -6.30
C ARG A 12 11.88 6.71 -7.31
N LEU A 13 12.97 5.96 -7.14
CA LEU A 13 14.11 6.03 -8.05
C LEU A 13 13.75 5.51 -9.45
N MET A 14 12.85 4.52 -9.53
CA MET A 14 12.45 3.87 -10.78
C MET A 14 11.45 4.67 -11.63
N ILE A 15 10.85 5.74 -11.09
CA ILE A 15 9.80 6.50 -11.78
C ILE A 15 10.38 7.25 -12.98
N GLY A 16 9.82 7.01 -14.16
CA GLY A 16 10.20 7.70 -15.38
C GLY A 16 11.45 7.16 -16.06
N GLU A 17 12.11 6.14 -15.50
CA GLU A 17 13.26 5.48 -16.14
C GLU A 17 12.83 4.77 -17.43
N SER A 18 11.72 4.04 -17.37
CA SER A 18 11.09 3.32 -18.48
C SER A 18 9.68 2.88 -18.09
N GLU A 19 8.95 2.29 -19.02
CA GLU A 19 7.66 1.65 -18.72
C GLU A 19 7.82 0.50 -17.69
N ILE A 20 8.87 -0.31 -17.83
CA ILE A 20 9.22 -1.37 -16.87
C ILE A 20 9.60 -0.76 -15.50
N GLY A 21 10.34 0.35 -15.51
CA GLY A 21 10.67 1.11 -14.29
C GLY A 21 9.40 1.60 -13.58
N ASN A 22 8.44 2.14 -14.34
CA ASN A 22 7.16 2.58 -13.81
C ASN A 22 6.35 1.43 -13.20
N ARG A 23 6.25 0.28 -13.88
CA ARG A 23 5.58 -0.91 -13.34
C ARG A 23 6.21 -1.36 -12.02
N ASN A 24 7.54 -1.45 -11.99
CA ASN A 24 8.27 -1.81 -10.78
C ASN A 24 8.06 -0.78 -9.68
N ALA A 25 8.03 0.52 -10.01
CA ALA A 25 7.77 1.59 -9.05
C ALA A 25 6.40 1.44 -8.39
N VAL A 26 5.32 1.17 -9.15
CA VAL A 26 3.97 0.91 -8.61
C VAL A 26 4.02 -0.22 -7.58
N SER A 27 4.69 -1.32 -7.92
CA SER A 27 4.83 -2.47 -7.02
C SER A 27 5.58 -2.14 -5.74
N ARG A 28 6.72 -1.44 -5.83
CA ARG A 28 7.49 -1.03 -4.65
C ARG A 28 6.72 -0.05 -3.76
N ILE A 29 6.04 0.93 -4.36
CA ILE A 29 5.21 1.89 -3.62
C ILE A 29 4.07 1.16 -2.87
N TYR A 30 3.39 0.22 -3.53
CA TYR A 30 2.36 -0.59 -2.88
C TYR A 30 2.91 -1.41 -1.70
N TYR A 31 4.05 -2.07 -1.87
CA TYR A 31 4.66 -2.86 -0.79
C TYR A 31 5.01 -2.02 0.43
N SER A 32 5.47 -0.77 0.23
CA SER A 32 5.67 0.17 1.34
C SER A 32 4.40 0.37 2.16
N VAL A 33 3.28 0.71 1.50
CA VAL A 33 1.98 0.92 2.17
C VAL A 33 1.48 -0.36 2.83
N TYR A 34 1.60 -1.49 2.13
CA TYR A 34 1.20 -2.79 2.66
C TYR A 34 1.93 -3.14 3.94
N HIS A 35 3.26 -3.00 3.97
CA HIS A 35 4.04 -3.35 5.16
C HIS A 35 3.80 -2.36 6.31
N THR A 36 3.69 -1.06 6.04
CA THR A 36 3.29 -0.07 7.06
C THR A 36 1.92 -0.41 7.66
N GLY A 37 0.91 -0.68 6.83
CA GLY A 37 -0.43 -1.04 7.29
C GLY A 37 -0.45 -2.37 8.06
N LEU A 38 0.34 -3.36 7.63
CA LEU A 38 0.44 -4.66 8.30
C LEU A 38 1.05 -4.55 9.70
N ILE A 39 2.13 -3.77 9.84
CA ILE A 39 2.78 -3.52 11.12
C ILE A 39 1.78 -2.84 12.06
N PHE A 40 1.16 -1.74 11.62
CA PHE A 40 0.17 -1.03 12.40
C PHE A 40 -0.99 -1.93 12.85
N ALA A 41 -1.58 -2.67 11.91
CA ALA A 41 -2.74 -3.51 12.19
C ALA A 41 -2.42 -4.64 13.18
N ARG A 42 -1.21 -5.22 13.11
CA ARG A 42 -0.79 -6.25 14.07
C ARG A 42 -0.48 -5.66 15.44
N SER A 43 0.23 -4.55 15.50
CA SER A 43 0.71 -3.97 16.75
C SER A 43 -0.40 -3.29 17.55
N HIS A 44 -1.41 -2.72 16.89
CA HIS A 44 -2.41 -1.88 17.56
C HIS A 44 -3.86 -2.31 17.37
N LEU A 45 -4.18 -3.07 16.31
CA LEU A 45 -5.56 -3.45 15.99
C LEU A 45 -5.86 -4.94 16.18
N GLY A 46 -4.87 -5.76 16.55
CA GLY A 46 -5.06 -7.20 16.75
C GLY A 46 -5.30 -7.98 15.45
N PHE A 47 -4.80 -7.49 14.32
CA PHE A 47 -4.98 -8.18 13.03
C PHE A 47 -4.33 -9.57 13.04
N THR A 48 -5.15 -10.57 12.70
CA THR A 48 -4.74 -11.94 12.41
C THR A 48 -5.15 -12.31 11.00
N TYR A 49 -4.55 -13.36 10.44
CA TYR A 49 -4.84 -13.81 9.08
C TYR A 49 -4.98 -15.34 9.04
N GLU A 50 -5.82 -15.80 8.12
CA GLU A 50 -5.95 -17.21 7.81
C GLU A 50 -4.93 -17.60 6.73
N THR A 51 -4.22 -18.69 6.97
CA THR A 51 -3.28 -19.28 6.01
C THR A 51 -4.02 -19.87 4.81
N GLY A 52 -3.35 -19.95 3.66
CA GLY A 52 -3.96 -20.42 2.41
C GLY A 52 -4.85 -19.38 1.70
N LYS A 53 -5.13 -18.22 2.31
CA LYS A 53 -5.83 -17.09 1.69
C LYS A 53 -4.89 -15.91 1.46
N SER A 54 -5.26 -15.02 0.53
CA SER A 54 -4.45 -13.82 0.21
C SER A 54 -4.36 -12.88 1.42
N MET A 55 -3.19 -12.80 2.05
CA MET A 55 -2.94 -11.88 3.18
C MET A 55 -3.17 -10.42 2.80
N HIS A 56 -2.81 -10.02 1.58
CA HIS A 56 -3.06 -8.68 1.05
C HIS A 56 -4.55 -8.32 1.09
N LYS A 57 -5.41 -9.23 0.61
CA LYS A 57 -6.87 -9.02 0.62
C LYS A 57 -7.42 -9.02 2.04
N GLN A 58 -6.99 -9.95 2.88
CA GLN A 58 -7.42 -10.03 4.28
C GLN A 58 -7.11 -8.75 5.06
N LEU A 59 -5.91 -8.18 4.89
CA LEU A 59 -5.53 -6.93 5.53
C LEU A 59 -6.42 -5.76 5.09
N ILE A 60 -6.66 -5.65 3.77
CA ILE A 60 -7.54 -4.62 3.20
C ILE A 60 -8.98 -4.76 3.74
N ASP A 61 -9.52 -5.97 3.72
CA ASP A 61 -10.87 -6.26 4.19
C ASP A 61 -11.00 -5.99 5.70
N PHE A 62 -9.96 -6.32 6.48
CA PHE A 62 -9.87 -5.99 7.89
C PHE A 62 -10.01 -4.47 8.13
N PHE A 63 -9.18 -3.64 7.49
CA PHE A 63 -9.29 -2.17 7.62
C PHE A 63 -10.68 -1.64 7.21
N LYS A 64 -11.28 -2.22 6.16
CA LYS A 64 -12.63 -1.87 5.70
C LYS A 64 -13.74 -2.28 6.67
N SER A 65 -13.48 -3.28 7.52
CA SER A 65 -14.42 -3.77 8.53
C SER A 65 -14.40 -2.98 9.85
N CYS A 66 -13.29 -2.31 10.19
CA CYS A 66 -13.17 -1.53 11.42
C CYS A 66 -14.22 -0.40 11.50
N ASP A 67 -14.78 -0.09 12.67
CA ASP A 67 -15.83 0.93 12.80
C ASP A 67 -15.37 2.38 12.51
N SER A 68 -14.07 2.66 12.66
CA SER A 68 -13.49 3.97 12.37
C SER A 68 -13.57 4.32 10.88
N LYS A 69 -14.18 5.47 10.57
CA LYS A 69 -14.24 6.03 9.20
C LYS A 69 -12.85 6.20 8.57
N ASN A 70 -11.84 6.53 9.38
CA ASN A 70 -10.46 6.71 8.93
C ASN A 70 -9.82 5.37 8.56
N LEU A 71 -10.02 4.32 9.36
CA LEU A 71 -9.54 2.97 9.06
C LEU A 71 -10.20 2.41 7.79
N LYS A 72 -11.52 2.62 7.63
CA LYS A 72 -12.22 2.24 6.39
C LYS A 72 -11.67 2.96 5.17
N LEU A 73 -11.28 4.24 5.32
CA LEU A 73 -10.67 5.00 4.23
C LEU A 73 -9.31 4.42 3.85
N ILE A 74 -8.44 4.14 4.84
CA ILE A 74 -7.14 3.48 4.62
C ILE A 74 -7.32 2.18 3.84
N GLY A 75 -8.26 1.32 4.25
CA GLY A 75 -8.54 0.06 3.55
C GLY A 75 -8.94 0.25 2.08
N ARG A 76 -9.78 1.25 1.76
CA ARG A 76 -10.14 1.57 0.37
C ARG A 76 -8.95 2.09 -0.46
N GLN A 77 -8.07 2.89 0.15
CA GLN A 77 -6.88 3.40 -0.54
C GLN A 77 -5.88 2.27 -0.81
N MET A 78 -5.67 1.38 0.16
CA MET A 78 -4.86 0.17 -0.01
C MET A 78 -5.40 -0.74 -1.11
N GLU A 79 -6.72 -0.88 -1.21
CA GLU A 79 -7.37 -1.62 -2.30
C GLU A 79 -7.07 -1.01 -3.66
N LYS A 80 -7.18 0.33 -3.79
CA LYS A 80 -6.85 1.03 -5.02
C LYS A 80 -5.39 0.81 -5.44
N LEU A 81 -4.45 0.96 -4.51
CA LEU A 81 -3.02 0.73 -4.76
C LEU A 81 -2.72 -0.73 -5.12
N ARG A 82 -3.39 -1.69 -4.47
CA ARG A 82 -3.26 -3.12 -4.81
C ARG A 82 -3.74 -3.39 -6.23
N ASN A 83 -4.85 -2.77 -6.64
CA ASN A 83 -5.39 -2.94 -7.99
C ASN A 83 -4.43 -2.35 -9.04
N ALA A 84 -3.89 -1.15 -8.80
CA ALA A 84 -2.86 -0.56 -9.66
C ALA A 84 -1.62 -1.46 -9.78
N ARG A 85 -1.17 -2.02 -8.65
CA ARG A 85 -0.07 -3.00 -8.62
C ARG A 85 -0.38 -4.27 -9.39
N ASN A 86 -1.58 -4.84 -9.26
CA ASN A 86 -1.97 -6.01 -10.04
C ASN A 86 -2.00 -5.72 -11.54
N GLU A 87 -2.51 -4.56 -11.94
CA GLU A 87 -2.52 -4.12 -13.33
C GLU A 87 -1.09 -3.97 -13.87
N ALA A 88 -0.22 -3.29 -13.12
CA ALA A 88 1.18 -3.10 -13.48
C ALA A 88 1.96 -4.42 -13.57
N ASP A 89 1.73 -5.38 -12.67
CA ASP A 89 2.46 -6.65 -12.62
C ASP A 89 1.95 -7.69 -13.64
N TYR A 90 0.65 -7.71 -13.92
CA TYR A 90 0.02 -8.84 -14.63
C TYR A 90 -0.67 -8.47 -15.95
N THR A 91 -1.06 -7.21 -16.15
CA THR A 91 -1.71 -6.77 -17.39
C THR A 91 -0.68 -6.17 -18.33
N LEU A 92 -0.14 -6.99 -19.23
CA LEU A 92 0.91 -6.58 -20.18
C LEU A 92 0.36 -5.83 -21.40
N THR A 93 -0.96 -5.80 -21.58
CA THR A 93 -1.63 -5.14 -22.71
C THR A 93 -1.94 -3.66 -22.46
N THR A 94 -1.67 -3.15 -21.26
CA THR A 94 -1.83 -1.74 -20.89
C THR A 94 -0.47 -1.05 -20.76
N TYR A 95 -0.44 0.27 -20.74
CA TYR A 95 0.77 1.07 -20.55
C TYR A 95 0.70 1.77 -19.20
N VAL A 96 1.79 1.73 -18.42
CA VAL A 96 1.89 2.45 -17.14
C VAL A 96 2.75 3.69 -17.34
N SER A 97 2.11 4.85 -17.35
CA SER A 97 2.80 6.13 -17.54
C SER A 97 3.46 6.62 -16.23
N PRO A 98 4.50 7.46 -16.30
CA PRO A 98 5.08 8.09 -15.11
C PRO A 98 4.04 8.89 -14.30
N GLU A 99 3.05 9.47 -14.98
CA GLU A 99 1.96 10.24 -14.38
C GLU A 99 1.03 9.37 -13.54
N ASP A 100 0.73 8.15 -14.01
CA ASP A 100 -0.03 7.14 -13.25
C ASP A 100 0.72 6.78 -11.97
N VAL A 101 2.04 6.51 -12.08
CA VAL A 101 2.85 6.19 -10.89
C VAL A 101 2.93 7.37 -9.92
N LYS A 102 3.00 8.61 -10.40
CA LYS A 102 2.97 9.82 -9.54
C LYS A 102 1.62 9.98 -8.83
N LEU A 103 0.52 9.56 -9.43
CA LEU A 103 -0.80 9.52 -8.77
C LEU A 103 -0.82 8.48 -7.65
N ASP A 104 -0.34 7.27 -7.93
CA ASP A 104 -0.24 6.19 -6.93
C ASP A 104 0.72 6.54 -5.79
N LEU A 105 1.85 7.18 -6.10
CA LEU A 105 2.80 7.67 -5.11
C LEU A 105 2.14 8.66 -4.14
N ARG A 106 1.38 9.64 -4.66
CA ARG A 106 0.68 10.62 -3.81
C ARG A 106 -0.33 9.93 -2.89
N LEU A 107 -1.10 9.00 -3.43
CA LEU A 107 -2.06 8.21 -2.64
C LEU A 107 -1.37 7.38 -1.57
N ALA A 108 -0.24 6.74 -1.89
CA ALA A 108 0.55 5.94 -0.97
C ALA A 108 1.09 6.77 0.21
N LEU A 109 1.67 7.94 -0.08
CA LEU A 109 2.15 8.85 0.96
C LEU A 109 1.03 9.35 1.86
N GLN A 110 -0.13 9.69 1.28
CA GLN A 110 -1.31 10.05 2.04
C GLN A 110 -1.76 8.91 2.96
N THR A 111 -1.79 7.68 2.44
CA THR A 111 -2.20 6.49 3.20
C THR A 111 -1.24 6.23 4.37
N ILE A 112 0.07 6.32 4.14
CA ILE A 112 1.10 6.16 5.20
C ILE A 112 0.96 7.26 6.26
N ALA A 113 0.76 8.51 5.85
CA ALA A 113 0.55 9.61 6.79
C ALA A 113 -0.71 9.41 7.65
N GLN A 114 -1.80 8.90 7.05
CA GLN A 114 -3.03 8.58 7.77
C GLN A 114 -2.83 7.44 8.77
N ILE A 115 -2.08 6.39 8.41
CA ILE A 115 -1.71 5.32 9.35
C ILE A 115 -0.92 5.89 10.54
N GLY A 116 0.10 6.71 10.29
CA GLY A 116 0.88 7.36 11.35
C GLY A 116 0.05 8.30 12.25
N GLN A 117 -1.05 8.87 11.75
CA GLN A 117 -2.00 9.61 12.59
C GLN A 117 -2.82 8.67 13.48
N GLN A 118 -3.23 7.50 12.98
CA GLN A 118 -3.95 6.51 13.77
C GLN A 118 -3.07 5.88 14.86
N GLU A 119 -1.78 5.63 14.58
CA GLU A 119 -0.82 5.17 15.59
C GLU A 119 -0.77 6.09 16.81
N LYS A 120 -0.68 7.41 16.59
CA LYS A 120 -0.65 8.41 17.68
C LYS A 120 -1.91 8.41 18.53
N THR A 121 -3.06 8.01 17.98
CA THR A 121 -4.33 7.93 18.73
C THR A 121 -4.50 6.61 19.48
N GLN A 122 -3.67 5.61 19.20
CA GLN A 122 -3.73 4.27 19.79
C GLN A 122 -2.57 3.99 20.76
N SER A 123 -1.58 4.89 20.82
CA SER A 123 -0.60 4.92 21.91
C SER A 123 -1.28 5.40 23.21
N PRO A 124 -1.04 4.73 24.35
CA PRO A 124 -1.59 5.11 25.65
C PRO A 124 -1.10 6.47 26.15
#